data_AF-A0A024TWV2-F1
#
_entry.id   AF-A0A024TWV2-F1
#
_cell.length_a   1.000
_cell.length_b   1.000
_cell.length_c   1.000
_cell.angle_alpha   90.00
_cell.angle_beta   90.00
_cell.angle_gamma   90.00
#
_symmetry.space_group_name_H-M   'P 1'
#
loop_
_entity.id
_entity.type
_entity.pdbx_description
1 polymer ?
#
loop_
_entity_poly.entity_id
_entity_poly.type
_entity_poly.pdbx_seq_one_letter_code
_entity_poly.pdbx_strand_id
1 'polypeptide(L)'
;MWVATPFGIGVLITDGDWEIQAKVTVQFPWGIGYLQRHIVSTSHTFQCTCFALPRTLQRFALTLELTTTFAALCERVLVHAGMPLLLVDNVVVMQPCFGGPDDCRIGSDGVVIRGQLRFSSLRPLLIHIFPTIKIAKTSSLLRISANDKGEAAPPLPAPPASTEPPLPSQPATTLPPCVQNASPSAGTTAANSATNSVPTQELSPVVTQIGRGAGCVLGAERTLTSGRKYWEVRLDTTVVGNGVLVGVAVVDVPLNSNVVGTDCFWGFAAHLGKKASDTFETYGQVCVKGDVVGTLYDAELGELSFFRNGEPLGVAFRHLYFARFCPAFATTSVGLAFTLLPRTVPPPYTLEL
;
A
#
# COMPACT_ATOMS: atom_id res chain seq x y z
N MET A 1 7.85 31.42 11.43
CA MET A 1 7.46 30.62 10.23
C MET A 1 8.70 29.91 9.67
N TRP A 2 8.63 28.68 9.17
CA TRP A 2 9.77 28.00 8.55
C TRP A 2 9.94 28.44 7.08
N VAL A 3 11.18 28.70 6.68
CA VAL A 3 11.51 29.16 5.33
C VAL A 3 12.72 28.42 4.76
N ALA A 4 12.67 28.16 3.45
CA ALA A 4 13.78 27.64 2.67
C ALA A 4 14.61 28.81 2.14
N THR A 5 15.93 28.68 2.26
CA THR A 5 16.91 29.64 1.78
C THR A 5 18.04 28.89 1.07
N PRO A 6 18.88 29.55 0.25
CA PRO A 6 20.07 28.94 -0.34
C PRO A 6 21.04 28.35 0.71
N PHE A 7 20.98 28.84 1.95
CA PHE A 7 21.85 28.44 3.05
C PHE A 7 21.25 27.32 3.93
N GLY A 8 20.08 26.80 3.55
CA GLY A 8 19.36 25.75 4.26
C GLY A 8 18.04 26.23 4.86
N ILE A 9 17.52 25.46 5.80
CA ILE A 9 16.25 25.73 6.45
C ILE A 9 16.44 26.64 7.67
N GLY A 10 15.57 27.64 7.81
CA GLY A 10 15.60 28.58 8.92
C GLY A 10 14.21 28.99 9.38
N VAL A 11 14.15 29.68 10.52
CA VAL A 11 12.92 30.26 11.08
C VAL A 11 12.93 31.75 10.84
N LEU A 12 11.91 32.26 10.16
CA LEU A 12 11.69 33.69 10.00
C LEU A 12 11.34 34.33 11.36
N ILE A 13 12.10 35.37 11.75
CA ILE A 13 11.89 36.20 12.96
C ILE A 13 11.63 37.68 12.61
N THR A 14 11.19 37.95 11.38
CA THR A 14 10.92 39.33 10.98
C THR A 14 9.58 39.77 11.56
N ASP A 15 9.56 40.90 12.27
CA ASP A 15 8.33 41.47 12.81
C ASP A 15 7.52 42.16 11.70
N GLY A 16 6.22 41.88 11.64
CA GLY A 16 5.26 42.45 10.67
C GLY A 16 5.13 41.66 9.35
N ASP A 17 4.50 42.28 8.35
CA ASP A 17 4.24 41.68 7.03
C ASP A 17 5.52 41.53 6.21
N TRP A 18 6.27 40.46 6.50
CA TRP A 18 7.55 40.13 5.87
C TRP A 18 7.48 40.01 4.34
N GLU A 19 6.29 39.79 3.77
CA GLU A 19 6.06 39.70 2.32
C GLU A 19 6.32 41.02 1.59
N ILE A 20 6.10 42.15 2.27
CA ILE A 20 6.24 43.50 1.72
C ILE A 20 7.67 44.02 1.92
N GLN A 21 8.43 43.41 2.85
CA GLN A 21 9.75 43.88 3.22
C GLN A 21 10.82 43.43 2.22
N ALA A 22 11.74 44.34 1.86
CA ALA A 22 12.84 44.03 0.95
C ALA A 22 13.90 43.11 1.59
N LYS A 23 14.03 43.17 2.93
CA LYS A 23 14.98 42.40 3.73
C LYS A 23 14.24 41.72 4.87
N VAL A 24 14.65 40.51 5.18
CA VAL A 24 14.06 39.67 6.22
C VAL A 24 15.15 39.04 7.06
N THR A 25 14.85 38.87 8.34
CA THR A 25 15.72 38.24 9.32
C THR A 25 15.29 36.80 9.54
N VAL A 26 16.22 35.88 9.33
CA VAL A 26 16.02 34.43 9.47
C VAL A 26 17.02 33.86 10.47
N GLN A 27 16.53 33.10 11.44
CA GLN A 27 17.36 32.34 12.37
C GLN A 27 17.60 30.93 11.88
N PHE A 28 18.87 30.61 11.74
CA PHE A 28 19.40 29.28 11.46
C PHE A 28 19.83 28.60 12.78
N PRO A 29 20.03 27.27 12.77
CA PRO A 29 20.59 26.56 13.93
C PRO A 29 21.97 27.07 14.38
N TRP A 30 22.71 27.72 13.48
CA TRP A 30 24.07 28.20 13.70
C TRP A 30 24.19 29.72 13.81
N GLY A 31 23.10 30.49 13.69
CA GLY A 31 23.15 31.95 13.78
C GLY A 31 21.96 32.67 13.16
N ILE A 32 22.02 34.00 13.10
CA ILE A 32 21.00 34.86 12.49
C ILE A 32 21.53 35.40 11.17
N GLY A 33 20.74 35.31 10.10
CA GLY A 33 21.05 35.83 8.78
C GLY A 33 20.06 36.91 8.34
N TYR A 34 20.58 37.97 7.72
CA TYR A 34 19.81 39.03 7.09
C TYR A 34 19.78 38.79 5.59
N LEU A 35 18.62 38.43 5.06
CA LEU A 35 18.45 37.95 3.69
C LEU A 35 17.52 38.86 2.90
N GLN A 36 17.68 38.87 1.58
CA GLN A 36 16.72 39.53 0.71
C GLN A 36 15.45 38.68 0.61
N ARG A 37 14.28 39.32 0.54
CA ARG A 37 13.00 38.59 0.52
C ARG A 37 12.86 37.59 -0.63
N HIS A 38 13.43 37.88 -1.80
CA HIS A 38 13.30 37.03 -2.99
C HIS A 38 14.09 35.71 -2.92
N ILE A 39 15.07 35.60 -2.01
CA ILE A 39 15.82 34.36 -1.78
C ILE A 39 15.22 33.50 -0.64
N VAL A 40 14.08 33.91 -0.09
CA VAL A 40 13.38 33.23 1.01
C VAL A 40 12.04 32.72 0.50
N SER A 41 11.77 31.43 0.65
CA SER A 41 10.53 30.79 0.21
C SER A 41 9.87 30.00 1.34
N THR A 42 8.54 29.97 1.37
CA THR A 42 7.75 29.10 2.25
C THR A 42 7.58 27.68 1.70
N SER A 43 7.92 27.48 0.42
CA SER A 43 7.87 26.18 -0.25
C SER A 43 9.23 25.77 -0.83
N HIS A 44 9.45 24.46 -0.91
CA HIS A 44 10.66 23.88 -1.49
C HIS A 44 10.33 22.65 -2.34
N THR A 45 11.03 22.49 -3.45
CA THR A 45 10.91 21.31 -4.32
C THR A 45 11.95 20.27 -3.91
N PHE A 46 11.48 19.21 -3.26
CA PHE A 46 12.32 18.10 -2.82
C PHE A 46 12.49 17.07 -3.93
N GLN A 47 13.72 16.57 -4.09
CA GLN A 47 13.98 15.37 -4.88
C GLN A 47 13.63 14.14 -4.04
N CYS A 48 12.70 13.33 -4.50
CA CYS A 48 12.19 12.17 -3.78
C CYS A 48 12.71 10.89 -4.44
N THR A 49 13.23 9.96 -3.64
CA THR A 49 13.55 8.58 -4.05
C THR A 49 12.60 7.65 -3.30
N CYS A 50 11.73 6.97 -4.05
CA CYS A 50 10.67 6.14 -3.51
C CYS A 50 10.91 4.66 -3.82
N PHE A 51 10.93 3.84 -2.78
CA PHE A 51 10.90 2.38 -2.85
C PHE A 51 9.47 1.93 -2.55
N ALA A 52 8.71 1.55 -3.56
CA ALA A 52 7.37 1.02 -3.37
C ALA A 52 7.37 -0.42 -3.86
N LEU A 53 7.49 -1.41 -2.99
CA LEU A 53 7.34 -2.80 -3.44
C LEU A 53 5.88 -3.03 -3.87
N PRO A 54 5.62 -3.76 -4.98
CA PRO A 54 6.55 -4.48 -5.86
C PRO A 54 7.10 -3.68 -7.05
N ARG A 55 6.92 -2.36 -7.10
CA ARG A 55 7.39 -1.49 -8.19
C ARG A 55 8.89 -1.23 -8.12
N THR A 56 9.46 -0.91 -9.28
CA THR A 56 10.84 -0.44 -9.39
C THR A 56 11.02 0.93 -8.72
N LEU A 57 12.26 1.22 -8.33
CA LEU A 57 12.62 2.50 -7.71
C LEU A 57 12.15 3.68 -8.57
N GLN A 58 11.42 4.61 -7.97
CA GLN A 58 10.94 5.83 -8.62
C GLN A 58 11.70 7.04 -8.08
N ARG A 59 12.05 7.97 -8.99
CA ARG A 59 12.61 9.28 -8.63
C ARG A 59 11.73 10.38 -9.20
N PHE A 60 11.36 11.33 -8.37
CA PHE A 60 10.51 12.44 -8.79
C PHE A 60 10.74 13.69 -7.95
N ALA A 61 10.30 14.85 -8.47
CA ALA A 61 10.36 16.12 -7.77
C ALA A 61 8.99 16.46 -7.16
N LEU A 62 8.95 16.82 -5.88
CA LEU A 62 7.72 17.14 -5.16
C LEU A 62 7.86 18.50 -4.48
N THR A 63 7.01 19.45 -4.88
CA THR A 63 6.92 20.78 -4.27
C THR A 63 5.99 20.76 -3.06
N LEU A 64 6.55 21.12 -1.90
CA LEU A 64 5.88 21.13 -0.60
C LEU A 64 6.02 22.49 0.07
N GLU A 65 4.98 22.89 0.79
CA GLU A 65 5.09 23.94 1.79
C GLU A 65 5.79 23.39 3.03
N LEU A 66 6.69 24.17 3.63
CA LEU A 66 7.43 23.79 4.84
C LEU A 66 6.54 23.71 6.08
N THR A 67 5.30 24.16 5.96
CA THR A 67 4.24 24.11 6.98
C THR A 67 3.30 22.91 6.82
N THR A 68 3.56 22.01 5.87
CA THR A 68 2.70 20.85 5.57
C THR A 68 2.62 19.84 6.72
N THR A 69 1.55 19.05 6.77
CA THR A 69 1.38 17.95 7.72
C THR A 69 1.95 16.65 7.17
N PHE A 70 2.22 15.68 8.04
CA PHE A 70 2.72 14.37 7.61
C PHE A 70 1.74 13.65 6.70
N ALA A 71 0.44 13.70 7.02
CA ALA A 71 -0.61 13.14 6.19
C ALA A 71 -0.61 13.75 4.78
N ALA A 72 -0.56 15.08 4.68
CA ALA A 72 -0.52 15.78 3.39
C ALA A 72 0.75 15.46 2.58
N LEU A 73 1.91 15.29 3.23
CA LEU A 73 3.13 14.80 2.57
C LEU A 73 2.91 13.42 1.95
N CYS A 74 2.45 12.46 2.75
CA CYS A 74 2.22 11.08 2.31
C CYS A 74 1.20 10.99 1.17
N GLU A 75 0.10 11.75 1.25
CA GLU A 75 -0.88 11.84 0.16
C GLU A 75 -0.24 12.33 -1.14
N ARG A 76 0.54 13.42 -1.08
CA ARG A 76 1.21 13.98 -2.28
C ARG A 76 2.21 13.00 -2.88
N VAL A 77 2.94 12.27 -2.05
CA VAL A 77 3.87 11.21 -2.47
C VAL A 77 3.12 10.10 -3.20
N LEU A 78 1.99 9.64 -2.66
CA LEU A 78 1.20 8.57 -3.25
C LEU A 78 0.54 8.98 -4.56
N VAL A 79 0.00 10.20 -4.64
CA VAL A 79 -0.54 10.77 -5.89
C VAL A 79 0.55 10.79 -6.96
N HIS A 80 1.75 11.27 -6.63
CA HIS A 80 2.85 11.35 -7.60
C HIS A 80 3.37 9.96 -8.01
N ALA A 81 3.37 9.00 -7.08
CA ALA A 81 3.75 7.61 -7.36
C ALA A 81 2.67 6.83 -8.14
N GLY A 82 1.48 7.41 -8.39
CA GLY A 82 0.34 6.72 -8.99
C GLY A 82 -0.09 5.51 -8.15
N MET A 83 -0.08 5.70 -6.83
CA MET A 83 -0.44 4.70 -5.83
C MET A 83 -1.74 5.12 -5.14
N PRO A 84 -2.60 4.15 -4.75
CA PRO A 84 -3.83 4.45 -4.03
C PRO A 84 -3.54 5.15 -2.70
N LEU A 85 -4.38 6.12 -2.33
CA LEU A 85 -4.23 6.93 -1.12
C LEU A 85 -4.42 6.13 0.18
N LEU A 86 -4.79 4.85 0.11
CA LEU A 86 -4.90 3.95 1.27
C LEU A 86 -3.58 3.65 1.97
N LEU A 87 -2.47 3.82 1.25
CA LEU A 87 -1.15 3.45 1.75
C LEU A 87 -0.50 4.58 2.55
N VAL A 88 -1.23 5.66 2.90
CA VAL A 88 -0.69 6.84 3.61
C VAL A 88 0.03 6.41 4.89
N ASP A 89 -0.52 5.47 5.65
CA ASP A 89 0.07 4.93 6.89
C ASP A 89 1.20 3.92 6.66
N ASN A 90 1.44 3.56 5.39
CA ASN A 90 2.51 2.68 4.96
C ASN A 90 3.65 3.42 4.28
N VAL A 91 3.55 4.74 4.15
CA VAL A 91 4.64 5.60 3.72
C VAL A 91 5.55 5.88 4.92
N VAL A 92 6.72 5.29 4.90
CA VAL A 92 7.80 5.58 5.85
C VAL A 92 8.80 6.49 5.16
N VAL A 93 8.96 7.70 5.67
CA VAL A 93 10.00 8.61 5.20
C VAL A 93 11.24 8.41 6.05
N MET A 94 12.27 7.83 5.44
CA MET A 94 13.53 7.47 6.10
C MET A 94 14.45 8.67 6.30
N GLN A 95 14.42 9.62 5.36
CA GLN A 95 15.27 10.82 5.39
C GLN A 95 14.62 12.00 4.65
N PRO A 96 14.93 13.25 5.03
CA PRO A 96 15.63 13.66 6.25
C PRO A 96 14.76 13.40 7.50
N CYS A 97 15.36 13.34 8.70
CA CYS A 97 14.58 13.09 9.92
C CYS A 97 13.57 14.21 10.17
N PHE A 98 12.35 13.86 10.55
CA PHE A 98 11.30 14.80 10.94
C PHE A 98 11.02 14.72 12.44
N GLY A 99 10.61 15.83 13.04
CA GLY A 99 9.91 15.81 14.33
C GLY A 99 8.62 15.00 14.21
N GLY A 100 8.30 14.21 15.24
CA GLY A 100 7.25 13.18 15.17
C GLY A 100 5.82 13.74 15.02
N PRO A 101 4.84 12.89 14.69
CA PRO A 101 3.42 13.24 14.53
C PRO A 101 2.76 13.83 15.81
N ASP A 102 3.41 13.69 16.97
CA ASP A 102 2.96 14.21 18.26
C ASP A 102 3.54 15.61 18.61
N ASP A 103 4.33 16.23 17.73
CA ASP A 103 4.94 17.54 18.02
C ASP A 103 3.87 18.66 18.07
N CYS A 104 3.59 19.05 19.31
CA CYS A 104 2.81 20.20 19.77
C CYS A 104 3.39 21.56 19.36
N ARG A 105 2.80 22.38 18.48
CA ARG A 105 3.15 23.82 18.44
C ARG A 105 2.00 24.70 18.88
N ILE A 106 2.26 25.63 19.78
CA ILE A 106 1.37 26.75 20.09
C ILE A 106 1.67 27.82 19.03
N GLY A 107 0.70 28.15 18.18
CA GLY A 107 0.78 29.27 17.25
C GLY A 107 0.95 30.59 18.00
N SER A 108 1.33 31.67 17.30
CA SER A 108 1.39 33.04 17.84
C SER A 108 0.09 33.48 18.53
N ASP A 109 -1.01 32.80 18.22
CA ASP A 109 -2.38 33.12 18.59
C ASP A 109 -2.88 32.20 19.74
N GLY A 110 -2.01 31.35 20.30
CA GLY A 110 -2.36 30.38 21.35
C GLY A 110 -2.97 29.06 20.84
N VAL A 111 -3.17 28.91 19.53
CA VAL A 111 -3.76 27.70 18.93
C VAL A 111 -2.74 26.57 18.87
N VAL A 112 -3.06 25.42 19.47
CA VAL A 112 -2.23 24.21 19.41
C VAL A 112 -2.40 23.54 18.05
N ILE A 113 -1.43 23.70 17.15
CA ILE A 113 -1.37 23.02 15.86
C ILE A 113 -0.66 21.67 16.09
N ARG A 114 -1.43 20.57 16.05
CA ARG A 114 -0.90 19.20 16.13
C ARG A 114 -0.50 18.69 14.75
N GLY A 115 0.63 17.99 14.65
CA GLY A 115 0.98 17.18 13.46
C GLY A 115 1.66 17.92 12.31
N GLN A 116 2.25 19.09 12.55
CA GLN A 116 3.02 19.82 11.54
C GLN A 116 4.43 19.22 11.39
N LEU A 117 4.85 18.94 10.16
CA LEU A 117 6.18 18.37 9.91
C LEU A 117 7.27 19.40 10.17
N ARG A 118 8.30 18.99 10.92
CA ARG A 118 9.54 19.75 11.06
C ARG A 118 10.62 19.11 10.21
N PHE A 119 10.90 19.69 9.05
CA PHE A 119 12.04 19.33 8.21
C PHE A 119 13.34 19.70 8.95
N SER A 120 14.22 18.73 9.19
CA SER A 120 15.56 19.01 9.73
C SER A 120 16.53 19.53 8.67
N SER A 121 16.24 19.30 7.39
CA SER A 121 17.10 19.66 6.26
C SER A 121 16.29 19.75 4.96
N LEU A 122 16.87 20.42 3.94
CA LEU A 122 16.38 20.48 2.56
C LEU A 122 16.97 19.36 1.68
N ARG A 123 17.48 18.29 2.29
CA ARG A 123 18.04 17.12 1.57
C ARG A 123 16.93 16.35 0.84
N PRO A 124 17.29 15.58 -0.21
CA PRO A 124 16.36 14.67 -0.89
C PRO A 124 15.59 13.78 0.07
N LEU A 125 14.31 13.55 -0.22
CA LEU A 125 13.43 12.67 0.55
C LEU A 125 13.70 11.22 0.17
N LEU A 126 13.96 10.37 1.16
CA LEU A 126 14.05 8.92 0.98
C LEU A 126 12.79 8.29 1.55
N ILE A 127 11.99 7.63 0.69
CA ILE A 127 10.66 7.16 1.03
C ILE A 127 10.55 5.67 0.75
N HIS A 128 9.98 4.93 1.70
CA HIS A 128 9.65 3.53 1.57
C HIS A 128 8.13 3.35 1.74
N ILE A 129 7.47 2.75 0.76
CA ILE A 129 6.03 2.49 0.77
C ILE A 129 5.82 0.99 0.90
N PHE A 130 5.20 0.56 1.99
CA PHE A 130 4.80 -0.83 2.17
C PHE A 130 3.43 -1.07 1.52
N PRO A 131 3.24 -2.11 0.68
CA PRO A 131 1.96 -2.34 0.00
C PRO A 131 0.88 -2.97 0.91
N THR A 132 1.18 -3.23 2.18
CA THR A 132 0.34 -4.03 3.09
C THR A 132 -0.58 -3.18 3.93
N ILE A 133 -1.88 -3.44 3.87
CA ILE A 133 -2.85 -2.86 4.81
C ILE A 133 -2.52 -3.37 6.22
N LYS A 134 -2.18 -2.45 7.12
CA LYS A 134 -1.99 -2.76 8.54
C LYS A 134 -3.35 -3.02 9.16
N ILE A 135 -3.43 -3.99 10.06
CA ILE A 135 -4.63 -4.30 10.85
C ILE A 135 -4.42 -3.72 12.26
N ALA A 136 -5.42 -3.01 12.81
CA ALA A 136 -5.29 -2.40 14.15
C ALA A 136 -6.18 -3.02 15.23
N LYS A 137 -7.38 -3.50 14.88
CA LYS A 137 -8.30 -4.14 15.85
C LYS A 137 -8.80 -5.46 15.29
N THR A 138 -8.73 -6.52 16.08
CA THR A 138 -9.14 -7.88 15.69
C THR A 138 -10.01 -8.49 16.77
N SER A 139 -11.07 -9.19 16.36
CA SER A 139 -11.79 -10.13 17.22
C SER A 139 -10.85 -11.18 17.83
N SER A 140 -11.13 -11.60 19.07
CA SER A 140 -10.46 -12.76 19.69
C SER A 140 -10.78 -14.08 18.97
N LEU A 141 -11.78 -14.09 18.10
CA LEU A 141 -12.17 -15.23 17.27
C LEU A 141 -11.34 -15.34 15.98
N LEU A 142 -10.47 -14.38 15.69
CA LEU A 142 -9.65 -14.33 14.48
C LEU A 142 -8.16 -14.50 14.82
N ARG A 143 -7.46 -15.28 13.99
CA ARG A 143 -6.01 -15.45 14.03
C ARG A 143 -5.40 -14.86 12.77
N ILE A 144 -4.33 -14.07 12.94
CA ILE A 144 -3.54 -13.54 11.83
C ILE A 144 -2.24 -14.35 11.72
N SER A 145 -1.91 -14.78 10.50
CA SER A 145 -0.65 -15.41 10.15
C SER A 145 -0.10 -14.81 8.86
N ALA A 146 1.22 -14.72 8.70
CA ALA A 146 1.81 -14.35 7.42
C ALA A 146 1.76 -15.54 6.44
N ASN A 147 1.31 -15.32 5.20
CA ASN A 147 1.40 -16.33 4.17
C ASN A 147 2.80 -16.32 3.55
N ASP A 148 3.51 -17.44 3.70
CA ASP A 148 4.81 -17.68 3.09
C ASP A 148 4.70 -18.64 1.89
N LYS A 149 3.49 -18.83 1.33
CA LYS A 149 3.26 -19.73 0.20
C LYS A 149 3.08 -18.98 -1.11
N GLY A 150 4.13 -19.00 -1.92
CA GLY A 150 3.94 -19.22 -3.36
C GLY A 150 3.41 -20.64 -3.55
N GLU A 151 2.17 -20.77 -4.01
CA GLU A 151 1.55 -22.07 -4.25
C GLU A 151 2.20 -22.71 -5.48
N ALA A 152 3.21 -23.55 -5.26
CA ALA A 152 3.68 -24.49 -6.26
C ALA A 152 2.51 -25.41 -6.63
N ALA A 153 2.15 -25.42 -7.92
CA ALA A 153 1.19 -26.34 -8.47
C ALA A 153 1.53 -27.79 -8.02
N PRO A 154 0.52 -28.62 -7.70
CA PRO A 154 0.78 -30.03 -7.41
C PRO A 154 1.51 -30.66 -8.60
N PRO A 155 2.56 -31.48 -8.37
CA PRO A 155 3.28 -32.11 -9.47
C PRO A 155 2.31 -33.00 -10.26
N LEU A 156 2.22 -32.72 -11.57
CA LEU A 156 1.54 -33.58 -12.53
C LEU A 156 2.06 -35.02 -12.38
N PRO A 157 1.20 -36.05 -12.38
CA PRO A 157 1.63 -37.44 -12.36
C PRO A 157 2.54 -37.73 -13.56
N ALA A 158 3.67 -38.38 -13.31
CA ALA A 158 4.64 -38.77 -14.32
C ALA A 158 3.97 -39.59 -15.45
N PRO A 159 4.29 -39.33 -16.73
CA PRO A 159 3.77 -40.13 -17.83
C PRO A 159 4.37 -41.56 -17.79
N PRO A 160 3.59 -42.61 -18.13
CA PRO A 160 4.03 -43.99 -18.05
C PRO A 160 5.11 -44.31 -19.09
N ALA A 161 6.09 -45.11 -18.65
CA ALA A 161 7.21 -45.59 -19.44
C ALA A 161 6.76 -46.35 -20.70
N SER A 162 7.09 -45.82 -21.87
CA SER A 162 6.97 -46.54 -23.14
C SER A 162 8.23 -47.39 -23.37
N THR A 163 8.00 -48.70 -23.40
CA THR A 163 8.94 -49.77 -23.73
C THR A 163 9.28 -49.74 -25.22
N GLU A 164 10.56 -49.69 -25.59
CA GLU A 164 11.01 -49.94 -26.97
C GLU A 164 12.13 -51.01 -26.97
N PRO A 165 11.99 -52.14 -27.70
CA PRO A 165 13.02 -53.18 -27.83
C PRO A 165 13.98 -52.97 -29.03
N PRO A 166 15.12 -53.70 -29.10
CA PRO A 166 16.38 -53.19 -29.69
C PRO A 166 16.88 -53.84 -31.00
N LEU A 167 17.86 -53.15 -31.62
CA LEU A 167 18.98 -53.59 -32.50
C LEU A 167 18.67 -54.04 -33.96
N PRO A 168 19.67 -54.19 -34.87
CA PRO A 168 21.04 -53.62 -34.97
C PRO A 168 21.44 -53.14 -36.41
N SER A 169 22.54 -52.39 -36.54
CA SER A 169 23.77 -52.79 -37.27
C SER A 169 24.61 -51.61 -37.82
N GLN A 170 25.91 -51.74 -37.54
CA GLN A 170 27.10 -50.90 -37.81
C GLN A 170 27.71 -51.29 -39.20
N PRO A 171 28.94 -50.89 -39.64
CA PRO A 171 29.91 -49.89 -39.14
C PRO A 171 30.75 -49.13 -40.23
N ALA A 172 31.64 -48.25 -39.72
CA ALA A 172 33.09 -48.17 -39.98
C ALA A 172 33.70 -47.07 -40.87
N THR A 173 34.91 -46.69 -40.40
CA THR A 173 36.09 -46.10 -41.07
C THR A 173 36.11 -44.56 -41.16
N THR A 174 37.13 -43.78 -40.76
CA THR A 174 38.56 -44.04 -40.44
C THR A 174 39.20 -42.79 -39.79
N LEU A 175 39.89 -42.97 -38.64
CA LEU A 175 41.20 -42.45 -38.15
C LEU A 175 41.75 -41.00 -38.43
N PRO A 176 42.76 -40.53 -37.62
CA PRO A 176 43.05 -39.13 -37.20
C PRO A 176 44.45 -38.66 -37.73
N PRO A 177 45.34 -37.90 -37.02
CA PRO A 177 45.26 -36.83 -35.99
C PRO A 177 46.08 -35.55 -36.36
N CYS A 178 46.02 -34.47 -35.57
CA CYS A 178 47.22 -33.64 -35.34
C CYS A 178 47.16 -32.90 -34.00
N VAL A 179 48.21 -33.10 -33.21
CA VAL A 179 48.53 -32.45 -31.94
C VAL A 179 49.67 -31.48 -32.21
N GLN A 180 49.62 -30.24 -31.71
CA GLN A 180 50.83 -29.49 -31.33
C GLN A 180 50.52 -28.29 -30.41
N ASN A 181 50.80 -28.53 -29.12
CA ASN A 181 51.51 -27.73 -28.12
C ASN A 181 51.54 -26.18 -28.12
N ALA A 182 51.42 -25.69 -26.88
CA ALA A 182 52.17 -24.61 -26.20
C ALA A 182 51.52 -23.22 -26.04
N SER A 183 51.24 -22.92 -24.77
CA SER A 183 50.80 -21.69 -24.08
C SER A 183 51.88 -20.58 -24.06
N PRO A 184 51.76 -19.45 -23.31
CA PRO A 184 50.60 -18.69 -22.81
C PRO A 184 50.72 -17.16 -23.05
N SER A 185 49.65 -16.36 -22.93
CA SER A 185 49.72 -15.01 -22.31
C SER A 185 48.37 -14.28 -22.24
N ALA A 186 48.17 -13.64 -21.09
CA ALA A 186 47.43 -12.40 -20.84
C ALA A 186 45.92 -12.32 -21.15
N GLY A 187 45.14 -12.54 -20.09
CA GLY A 187 44.26 -11.50 -19.54
C GLY A 187 42.99 -11.16 -20.31
N THR A 188 41.88 -11.81 -19.98
CA THR A 188 40.55 -11.19 -19.86
C THR A 188 39.67 -12.10 -19.00
N THR A 189 39.57 -11.80 -17.70
CA THR A 189 38.52 -12.37 -16.85
C THR A 189 37.20 -11.67 -17.18
N ALA A 190 36.43 -12.24 -18.10
CA ALA A 190 35.01 -11.97 -18.22
C ALA A 190 34.28 -12.82 -17.17
N ALA A 191 33.99 -12.23 -16.01
CA ALA A 191 33.16 -12.85 -14.99
C ALA A 191 31.70 -12.86 -15.48
N ASN A 192 31.30 -13.97 -16.07
CA ASN A 192 29.91 -14.39 -16.12
C ASN A 192 29.55 -14.92 -14.73
N SER A 193 28.78 -14.15 -13.96
CA SER A 193 28.12 -14.67 -12.76
C SER A 193 26.76 -14.01 -12.59
N ALA A 194 25.80 -14.70 -13.19
CA ALA A 194 24.38 -14.79 -12.84
C ALA A 194 23.89 -13.86 -11.71
N THR A 195 23.05 -12.91 -12.10
CA THR A 195 22.03 -12.30 -11.24
C THR A 195 21.14 -13.39 -10.64
N ASN A 196 21.47 -13.84 -9.43
CA ASN A 196 20.51 -14.48 -8.55
C ASN A 196 19.51 -13.40 -8.12
N SER A 197 18.41 -13.29 -8.87
CA SER A 197 17.22 -12.60 -8.40
C SER A 197 16.58 -13.47 -7.31
N VAL A 198 16.77 -13.07 -6.05
CA VAL A 198 15.96 -13.59 -4.94
C VAL A 198 14.53 -13.13 -5.22
N PRO A 199 13.54 -14.03 -5.40
CA PRO A 199 12.16 -13.60 -5.51
C PRO A 199 11.77 -12.98 -4.17
N THR A 200 11.49 -11.68 -4.17
CA THR A 200 11.04 -10.98 -2.97
C THR A 200 9.63 -11.46 -2.66
N GLN A 201 9.52 -12.35 -1.70
CA GLN A 201 8.28 -12.98 -1.30
C GLN A 201 7.43 -11.97 -0.53
N GLU A 202 6.35 -11.49 -1.15
CA GLU A 202 5.43 -10.55 -0.51
C GLU A 202 4.65 -11.26 0.61
N LEU A 203 4.97 -10.89 1.86
CA LEU A 203 4.27 -11.36 3.05
C LEU A 203 2.85 -10.78 3.08
N SER A 204 1.87 -11.56 2.64
CA SER A 204 0.46 -11.20 2.71
C SER A 204 -0.16 -11.75 4.01
N PRO A 205 -0.84 -10.93 4.82
CA PRO A 205 -1.46 -11.42 6.03
C PRO A 205 -2.72 -12.24 5.69
N VAL A 206 -2.76 -13.45 6.23
CA VAL A 206 -3.92 -14.34 6.22
C VAL A 206 -4.67 -14.17 7.52
N VAL A 207 -5.97 -13.92 7.43
CA VAL A 207 -6.87 -13.85 8.58
C VAL A 207 -7.73 -15.11 8.56
N THR A 208 -7.67 -15.90 9.63
CA THR A 208 -8.42 -17.16 9.78
C THR A 208 -9.33 -17.10 11.00
N GLN A 209 -10.59 -17.48 10.86
CA GLN A 209 -11.51 -17.60 11.97
C GLN A 209 -11.28 -18.90 12.75
N ILE A 210 -10.97 -18.75 14.04
CA ILE A 210 -10.65 -19.86 14.97
C ILE A 210 -11.76 -20.14 15.99
N GLY A 211 -12.67 -19.18 16.23
CA GLY A 211 -13.74 -19.29 17.22
C GLY A 211 -15.16 -19.23 16.63
N ARG A 212 -16.14 -19.87 17.27
CA ARG A 212 -17.54 -19.86 16.83
C ARG A 212 -18.14 -18.46 16.96
N GLY A 213 -19.03 -18.10 16.03
CA GLY A 213 -19.70 -16.81 15.99
C GLY A 213 -19.32 -15.99 14.75
N ALA A 214 -19.53 -14.68 14.82
CA ALA A 214 -19.06 -13.74 13.81
C ALA A 214 -17.89 -12.92 14.37
N GLY A 215 -16.79 -12.87 13.61
CA GLY A 215 -15.60 -12.11 13.97
C GLY A 215 -15.37 -10.99 12.96
N CYS A 216 -15.01 -9.80 13.43
CA CYS A 216 -14.62 -8.68 12.59
C CYS A 216 -13.19 -8.22 12.88
N VAL A 217 -12.53 -7.71 11.85
CA VAL A 217 -11.22 -7.10 11.90
C VAL A 217 -11.26 -5.77 11.16
N LEU A 218 -10.62 -4.76 11.74
CA LEU A 218 -10.52 -3.42 11.19
C LEU A 218 -9.09 -3.10 10.75
N GLY A 219 -8.99 -2.43 9.62
CA GLY A 219 -7.77 -1.81 9.13
C GLY A 219 -7.25 -0.74 10.09
N ALA A 220 -5.94 -0.47 10.01
CA ALA A 220 -5.26 0.48 10.88
C ALA A 220 -5.51 1.94 10.54
N GLU A 221 -5.92 2.21 9.30
CA GLU A 221 -6.33 3.54 8.86
C GLU A 221 -7.54 3.97 9.68
N ARG A 222 -7.31 4.82 10.67
CA ARG A 222 -8.34 5.26 11.63
C ARG A 222 -9.46 6.09 10.99
N THR A 223 -9.27 6.54 9.74
CA THR A 223 -10.22 7.40 9.05
C THR A 223 -9.96 7.48 7.54
N LEU A 224 -10.77 6.81 6.73
CA LEU A 224 -10.88 7.02 5.28
C LEU A 224 -11.58 8.36 5.01
N THR A 225 -10.88 9.48 5.20
CA THR A 225 -11.48 10.84 5.18
C THR A 225 -11.37 11.57 3.85
N SER A 226 -10.44 11.15 2.98
CA SER A 226 -10.14 11.84 1.73
C SER A 226 -9.75 10.86 0.62
N GLY A 227 -10.13 11.22 -0.61
CA GLY A 227 -9.73 10.56 -1.84
C GLY A 227 -10.28 9.14 -2.05
N ARG A 228 -9.71 8.45 -3.04
CA ARG A 228 -10.10 7.09 -3.45
C ARG A 228 -9.22 6.04 -2.82
N LYS A 229 -9.89 4.99 -2.34
CA LYS A 229 -9.32 3.98 -1.48
C LYS A 229 -9.71 2.60 -2.01
N TYR A 230 -8.78 1.91 -2.68
CA TYR A 230 -8.95 0.52 -3.16
C TYR A 230 -8.11 -0.56 -2.43
N TRP A 231 -8.76 -1.63 -1.93
CA TRP A 231 -8.08 -2.82 -1.37
C TRP A 231 -8.62 -4.13 -1.93
N GLU A 232 -7.78 -5.16 -1.94
CA GLU A 232 -8.13 -6.48 -2.45
C GLU A 232 -7.97 -7.58 -1.39
N VAL A 233 -8.93 -8.50 -1.40
CA VAL A 233 -8.96 -9.67 -0.53
C VAL A 233 -9.13 -10.91 -1.39
N ARG A 234 -8.23 -11.87 -1.25
CA ARG A 234 -8.40 -13.22 -1.83
C ARG A 234 -9.14 -14.11 -0.84
N LEU A 235 -10.18 -14.80 -1.32
CA LEU A 235 -10.92 -15.77 -0.54
C LEU A 235 -10.16 -17.11 -0.53
N ASP A 236 -9.57 -17.51 0.61
CA ASP A 236 -8.81 -18.77 0.71
C ASP A 236 -9.72 -19.96 1.05
N THR A 237 -10.76 -19.70 1.85
CA THR A 237 -11.77 -20.69 2.22
C THR A 237 -13.16 -20.09 2.06
N THR A 238 -14.06 -20.85 1.46
CA THR A 238 -15.50 -20.53 1.40
C THR A 238 -16.29 -21.70 1.95
N VAL A 239 -17.32 -21.43 2.74
CA VAL A 239 -18.21 -22.44 3.30
C VAL A 239 -19.61 -22.21 2.74
N VAL A 240 -20.37 -23.27 2.45
CA VAL A 240 -21.73 -23.08 1.95
C VAL A 240 -22.58 -22.42 3.04
N GLY A 241 -23.25 -21.31 2.70
CA GLY A 241 -24.10 -20.54 3.63
C GLY A 241 -23.34 -19.65 4.62
N ASN A 242 -22.01 -19.63 4.59
CA ASN A 242 -21.18 -18.80 5.47
C ASN A 242 -19.99 -18.24 4.70
N GLY A 243 -19.58 -17.01 5.00
CA GLY A 243 -18.47 -16.45 4.25
C GLY A 243 -17.88 -15.21 4.84
N VAL A 244 -17.06 -14.60 3.99
CA VAL A 244 -16.36 -13.36 4.28
C VAL A 244 -17.20 -12.19 3.78
N LEU A 245 -17.34 -11.17 4.61
CA LEU A 245 -17.87 -9.88 4.25
C LEU A 245 -16.69 -8.90 4.19
N VAL A 246 -16.63 -8.12 3.12
CA VAL A 246 -15.58 -7.13 2.89
C VAL A 246 -16.22 -5.77 2.69
N GLY A 247 -15.71 -4.73 3.33
CA GLY A 247 -16.31 -3.40 3.23
C GLY A 247 -15.65 -2.37 4.11
N VAL A 248 -16.44 -1.39 4.54
CA VAL A 248 -16.05 -0.37 5.49
C VAL A 248 -16.91 -0.45 6.74
N ALA A 249 -16.35 -0.08 7.88
CA ALA A 249 -17.07 0.04 9.13
C ALA A 249 -16.64 1.28 9.90
N VAL A 250 -17.46 1.71 10.84
CA VAL A 250 -17.07 2.72 11.83
C VAL A 250 -16.07 2.13 12.84
N VAL A 251 -15.20 2.98 13.39
CA VAL A 251 -14.14 2.60 14.36
C VAL A 251 -14.65 1.81 15.58
N ASP A 252 -15.92 2.00 15.93
CA ASP A 252 -16.57 1.46 17.13
C ASP A 252 -17.45 0.22 16.85
N VAL A 253 -17.32 -0.40 15.67
CA VAL A 253 -18.07 -1.63 15.34
C VAL A 253 -17.76 -2.75 16.35
N PRO A 254 -18.76 -3.53 16.78
CA PRO A 254 -18.53 -4.66 17.67
C PRO A 254 -17.80 -5.80 16.95
N LEU A 255 -16.61 -6.16 17.46
CA LEU A 255 -15.71 -7.10 16.78
C LEU A 255 -16.10 -8.58 16.96
N ASN A 256 -16.87 -8.93 18.00
CA ASN A 256 -17.21 -10.30 18.36
C ASN A 256 -18.69 -10.64 18.09
N SER A 257 -19.38 -9.84 17.26
CA SER A 257 -20.79 -10.03 16.93
C SER A 257 -21.01 -9.93 15.41
N ASN A 258 -22.23 -10.23 14.98
CA ASN A 258 -22.61 -9.97 13.61
C ASN A 258 -22.52 -8.47 13.32
N VAL A 259 -21.92 -8.12 12.17
CA VAL A 259 -21.77 -6.74 11.72
C VAL A 259 -23.00 -6.26 10.93
N VAL A 260 -23.78 -7.18 10.38
CA VAL A 260 -25.00 -6.86 9.63
C VAL A 260 -26.14 -6.52 10.60
N GLY A 261 -26.87 -5.45 10.33
CA GLY A 261 -27.94 -4.96 11.21
C GLY A 261 -27.45 -4.08 12.36
N THR A 262 -26.20 -3.60 12.31
CA THR A 262 -25.62 -2.77 13.37
C THR A 262 -25.50 -1.29 13.00
N ASP A 263 -25.90 -0.91 11.77
CA ASP A 263 -25.66 0.43 11.18
C ASP A 263 -24.20 0.92 11.28
N CYS A 264 -23.28 -0.01 11.51
CA CYS A 264 -21.86 0.27 11.72
C CYS A 264 -21.00 -0.29 10.60
N PHE A 265 -21.58 -1.04 9.66
CA PHE A 265 -20.87 -1.75 8.59
C PHE A 265 -21.61 -1.59 7.26
N TRP A 266 -20.84 -1.35 6.20
CA TRP A 266 -21.31 -1.33 4.82
C TRP A 266 -20.34 -2.15 3.99
N GLY A 267 -20.82 -3.24 3.41
CA GLY A 267 -19.94 -4.18 2.75
C GLY A 267 -20.63 -5.07 1.74
N PHE A 268 -19.86 -6.01 1.23
CA PHE A 268 -20.28 -7.03 0.30
C PHE A 268 -20.09 -8.40 0.93
N ALA A 269 -21.17 -9.16 1.01
CA ALA A 269 -21.18 -10.55 1.41
C ALA A 269 -20.83 -11.42 0.21
N ALA A 270 -19.53 -11.70 0.06
CA ALA A 270 -18.96 -12.35 -1.12
C ALA A 270 -19.61 -13.71 -1.42
N HIS A 271 -19.91 -14.49 -0.37
CA HIS A 271 -20.56 -15.79 -0.47
C HIS A 271 -22.05 -15.76 -0.91
N LEU A 272 -22.71 -14.60 -0.86
CA LEU A 272 -24.11 -14.44 -1.26
C LEU A 272 -24.30 -13.59 -2.51
N GLY A 273 -23.26 -12.87 -2.96
CA GLY A 273 -23.42 -11.85 -4.01
C GLY A 273 -24.33 -10.69 -3.57
N LYS A 274 -24.42 -10.44 -2.26
CA LYS A 274 -25.31 -9.42 -1.69
C LYS A 274 -24.50 -8.31 -1.04
N LYS A 275 -24.97 -7.07 -1.14
CA LYS A 275 -24.46 -6.00 -0.29
C LYS A 275 -25.12 -6.10 1.08
N ALA A 276 -24.38 -5.80 2.12
CA ALA A 276 -24.75 -5.96 3.51
C ALA A 276 -24.55 -4.64 4.25
N SER A 277 -25.61 -4.13 4.84
CA SER A 277 -25.56 -3.01 5.79
C SER A 277 -26.49 -3.31 6.96
N ASP A 278 -27.69 -2.74 6.98
CA ASP A 278 -28.77 -3.15 7.89
C ASP A 278 -29.36 -4.51 7.45
N THR A 279 -29.63 -4.65 6.16
CA THR A 279 -30.14 -5.88 5.55
C THR A 279 -29.24 -6.37 4.42
N PHE A 280 -29.55 -7.57 3.92
CA PHE A 280 -28.91 -8.13 2.73
C PHE A 280 -29.72 -7.82 1.48
N GLU A 281 -29.13 -7.06 0.56
CA GLU A 281 -29.74 -6.70 -0.72
C GLU A 281 -28.98 -7.34 -1.87
N THR A 282 -29.71 -7.80 -2.90
CA THR A 282 -29.10 -8.30 -4.13
C THR A 282 -28.28 -7.21 -4.79
N TYR A 283 -27.06 -7.53 -5.17
CA TYR A 283 -26.13 -6.52 -5.68
C TYR A 283 -25.22 -7.06 -6.78
N GLY A 284 -24.55 -8.18 -6.53
CA GLY A 284 -23.53 -8.72 -7.42
C GLY A 284 -23.59 -10.23 -7.53
N GLN A 285 -22.51 -10.79 -8.07
CA GLN A 285 -22.37 -12.23 -8.24
C GLN A 285 -21.79 -12.89 -7.00
N VAL A 286 -22.09 -14.17 -6.80
CA VAL A 286 -21.46 -14.96 -5.73
C VAL A 286 -19.99 -15.20 -6.06
N CYS A 287 -19.11 -14.95 -5.08
CA CYS A 287 -17.69 -15.25 -5.15
C CYS A 287 -17.39 -16.61 -4.52
N VAL A 288 -16.44 -17.33 -5.13
CA VAL A 288 -16.00 -18.66 -4.68
C VAL A 288 -14.56 -18.62 -4.18
N LYS A 289 -14.09 -19.72 -3.59
CA LYS A 289 -12.68 -19.87 -3.20
C LYS A 289 -11.75 -19.56 -4.38
N GLY A 290 -10.72 -18.76 -4.12
CA GLY A 290 -9.75 -18.31 -5.09
C GLY A 290 -10.08 -16.95 -5.72
N ASP A 291 -11.35 -16.51 -5.65
CA ASP A 291 -11.73 -15.19 -6.16
C ASP A 291 -11.09 -14.07 -5.34
N VAL A 292 -10.76 -12.98 -6.04
CA VAL A 292 -10.27 -11.74 -5.47
C VAL A 292 -11.42 -10.73 -5.46
N VAL A 293 -11.76 -10.27 -4.26
CA VAL A 293 -12.76 -9.22 -4.05
C VAL A 293 -12.04 -7.90 -3.82
N GLY A 294 -12.18 -6.98 -4.77
CA GLY A 294 -11.72 -5.61 -4.66
C GLY A 294 -12.79 -4.72 -4.04
N THR A 295 -12.40 -3.78 -3.20
CA THR A 295 -13.30 -2.78 -2.61
C THR A 295 -12.72 -1.40 -2.85
N LEU A 296 -13.50 -0.53 -3.50
CA LEU A 296 -13.16 0.86 -3.77
C LEU A 296 -14.12 1.77 -3.01
N TYR A 297 -13.58 2.54 -2.08
CA TYR A 297 -14.28 3.62 -1.40
C TYR A 297 -13.80 4.96 -1.95
N ASP A 298 -14.72 5.75 -2.52
CA ASP A 298 -14.47 7.11 -2.97
C ASP A 298 -15.06 8.08 -1.92
N ALA A 299 -14.19 8.70 -1.13
CA ALA A 299 -14.61 9.65 -0.09
C ALA A 299 -15.15 10.97 -0.66
N GLU A 300 -14.75 11.34 -1.88
CA GLU A 300 -15.19 12.58 -2.53
C GLU A 300 -16.60 12.43 -3.08
N LEU A 301 -16.88 11.29 -3.71
CA LEU A 301 -18.22 10.96 -4.22
C LEU A 301 -19.12 10.30 -3.17
N GLY A 302 -18.56 9.86 -2.04
CA GLY A 302 -19.27 9.12 -1.00
C GLY A 302 -19.81 7.78 -1.51
N GLU A 303 -19.07 7.13 -2.40
CA GLU A 303 -19.48 5.89 -3.07
C GLU A 303 -18.62 4.71 -2.64
N LEU A 304 -19.27 3.57 -2.39
CA LEU A 304 -18.61 2.29 -2.16
C LEU A 304 -18.94 1.34 -3.30
N SER A 305 -17.91 0.86 -3.98
CA SER A 305 -18.01 -0.06 -5.12
C SER A 305 -17.14 -1.29 -4.89
N PHE A 306 -17.53 -2.39 -5.53
CA PHE A 306 -16.87 -3.67 -5.38
C PHE A 306 -16.48 -4.24 -6.73
N PHE A 307 -15.42 -5.05 -6.73
CA PHE A 307 -14.86 -5.69 -7.90
C PHE A 307 -14.69 -7.17 -7.63
N ARG A 308 -14.86 -8.00 -8.65
CA ARG A 308 -14.56 -9.43 -8.62
C ARG A 308 -13.53 -9.73 -9.68
N ASN A 309 -12.36 -10.21 -9.28
CA ASN A 309 -11.25 -10.54 -10.19
C ASN A 309 -10.90 -9.40 -11.17
N GLY A 310 -11.05 -8.14 -10.72
CA GLY A 310 -10.83 -6.95 -11.52
C GLY A 310 -12.04 -6.41 -12.30
N GLU A 311 -13.15 -7.16 -12.37
CA GLU A 311 -14.38 -6.69 -13.01
C GLU A 311 -15.26 -5.89 -12.04
N PRO A 312 -15.75 -4.70 -12.41
CA PRO A 312 -16.61 -3.90 -11.55
C PRO A 312 -18.00 -4.53 -11.41
N LEU A 313 -18.47 -4.66 -10.17
CA LEU A 313 -19.84 -5.09 -9.84
C LEU A 313 -20.83 -3.91 -9.80
N GLY A 314 -20.34 -2.68 -9.94
CA GLY A 314 -21.12 -1.45 -9.86
C GLY A 314 -20.88 -0.67 -8.56
N VAL A 315 -21.79 0.26 -8.24
CA VAL A 315 -21.79 1.04 -6.99
C VAL A 315 -22.81 0.41 -6.04
N ALA A 316 -22.36 -0.03 -4.86
CA ALA A 316 -23.21 -0.69 -3.86
C ALA A 316 -23.91 0.31 -2.95
N PHE A 317 -23.17 1.32 -2.51
CA PHE A 317 -23.66 2.33 -1.57
C PHE A 317 -23.25 3.71 -2.05
N ARG A 318 -24.14 4.67 -1.83
CA ARG A 318 -23.96 6.10 -2.11
C ARG A 318 -24.24 6.88 -0.85
N HIS A 319 -23.79 8.14 -0.84
CA HIS A 319 -23.98 9.07 0.27
C HIS A 319 -23.22 8.73 1.56
N LEU A 320 -22.10 8.01 1.43
CA LEU A 320 -21.20 7.70 2.54
C LEU A 320 -20.19 8.84 2.78
N TYR A 321 -20.66 10.06 3.04
CA TYR A 321 -19.78 11.24 3.18
C TYR A 321 -19.27 11.52 4.60
N PHE A 322 -19.82 10.84 5.62
CA PHE A 322 -19.88 11.43 6.97
C PHE A 322 -19.35 10.57 8.13
N ALA A 323 -18.64 9.47 7.89
CA ALA A 323 -18.13 8.67 9.01
C ALA A 323 -16.63 8.45 8.98
N ARG A 324 -16.09 8.26 10.19
CA ARG A 324 -14.76 7.71 10.41
C ARG A 324 -14.75 6.24 10.00
N PHE A 325 -14.69 6.00 8.69
CA PHE A 325 -14.67 4.67 8.13
C PHE A 325 -13.27 4.08 8.18
N CYS A 326 -13.21 2.79 8.48
CA CYS A 326 -12.03 1.96 8.38
C CYS A 326 -12.35 0.78 7.44
N PRO A 327 -11.36 0.26 6.69
CA PRO A 327 -11.52 -1.03 6.03
C PRO A 327 -11.93 -2.09 7.06
N ALA A 328 -12.95 -2.87 6.73
CA ALA A 328 -13.53 -3.83 7.64
C ALA A 328 -13.75 -5.17 6.93
N PHE A 329 -13.40 -6.23 7.65
CA PHE A 329 -13.54 -7.59 7.17
C PHE A 329 -14.22 -8.40 8.26
N ALA A 330 -15.27 -9.12 7.91
CA ALA A 330 -15.99 -9.96 8.85
C ALA A 330 -16.12 -11.40 8.32
N THR A 331 -16.12 -12.36 9.23
CA THR A 331 -16.26 -13.77 8.92
C THR A 331 -17.37 -14.36 9.78
N THR A 332 -18.17 -15.27 9.21
CA THR A 332 -19.39 -15.76 9.88
C THR A 332 -19.25 -17.17 10.48
N SER A 333 -18.11 -17.85 10.31
CA SER A 333 -17.92 -19.24 10.72
C SER A 333 -16.46 -19.65 10.86
N VAL A 334 -16.22 -20.59 11.78
CA VAL A 334 -14.90 -21.19 12.02
C VAL A 334 -14.34 -21.80 10.74
N GLY A 335 -13.05 -21.59 10.50
CA GLY A 335 -12.31 -22.14 9.35
C GLY A 335 -12.34 -21.27 8.10
N LEU A 336 -13.15 -20.20 8.08
CA LEU A 336 -13.06 -19.20 7.02
C LEU A 336 -11.71 -18.48 7.09
N ALA A 337 -11.07 -18.36 5.95
CA ALA A 337 -9.79 -17.69 5.81
C ALA A 337 -9.79 -16.82 4.56
N PHE A 338 -9.13 -15.67 4.67
CA PHE A 338 -8.89 -14.79 3.53
C PHE A 338 -7.49 -14.15 3.65
N THR A 339 -6.90 -13.87 2.50
CA THR A 339 -5.59 -13.24 2.39
C THR A 339 -5.76 -11.82 1.89
N LEU A 340 -5.20 -10.85 2.61
CA LEU A 340 -5.13 -9.46 2.15
C LEU A 340 -4.01 -9.34 1.13
N LEU A 341 -4.36 -8.91 -0.09
CA LEU A 341 -3.38 -8.80 -1.16
C LEU A 341 -2.65 -7.44 -1.10
N PRO A 342 -1.34 -7.43 -1.40
CA PRO A 342 -0.53 -6.20 -1.48
C PRO A 342 -0.84 -5.37 -2.74
N ARG A 343 -1.43 -5.97 -3.77
CA ARG A 343 -1.81 -5.24 -4.99
C ARG A 343 -3.08 -4.44 -4.73
N THR A 344 -2.96 -3.12 -4.81
CA THR A 344 -4.02 -2.17 -4.46
C THR A 344 -4.31 -1.18 -5.60
N VAL A 345 -4.02 -1.56 -6.85
CA VAL A 345 -4.34 -0.70 -7.99
C VAL A 345 -5.79 -0.96 -8.41
N PRO A 346 -6.70 0.03 -8.34
CA PRO A 346 -8.05 -0.15 -8.84
C PRO A 346 -8.00 -0.42 -10.36
N PRO A 347 -8.80 -1.38 -10.87
CA PRO A 347 -8.93 -1.59 -12.30
C PRO A 347 -9.35 -0.27 -13.00
N PRO A 348 -8.83 0.02 -14.20
CA PRO A 348 -9.29 1.18 -14.94
C PRO A 348 -10.80 1.07 -15.18
N TYR A 349 -11.55 2.13 -14.90
CA TYR A 349 -12.95 2.23 -15.31
C TYR A 349 -12.99 2.20 -16.83
N THR A 350 -13.30 1.05 -17.43
CA THR A 350 -13.68 1.00 -18.84
C THR A 350 -15.06 1.62 -18.93
N LEU A 351 -15.11 2.91 -19.22
CA LEU A 351 -16.33 3.56 -19.71
C LEU A 351 -16.57 2.99 -21.11
N GLU A 352 -17.35 1.91 -21.21
CA GLU A 352 -18.01 1.60 -22.48
C GLU A 352 -19.10 2.66 -22.68
N LEU A 353 -18.86 3.51 -23.68
CA LEU A 353 -19.79 4.52 -24.20
C LEU A 353 -20.81 3.89 -25.15
#